data_AF-A0A9D3M3Y4-F1
#
_entry.id   AF-A0A9D3M3Y4-F1
#
_cell.length_a   1.000
_cell.length_b   1.000
_cell.length_c   1.000
_cell.angle_alpha   90.00
_cell.angle_beta   90.00
_cell.angle_gamma   90.00
#
_symmetry.space_group_name_H-M   'P 1'
#
loop_
_entity.id
_entity.type
_entity.pdbx_description
1 polymer ?
#
loop_
_entity_poly.entity_id
_entity_poly.type
_entity_poly.pdbx_seq_one_letter_code
_entity_poly.pdbx_strand_id
1 'polypeptide(L)'
;MNLHQVLTGAVNPGDNCFAVGNINDEPFTAYASGCDIVILGSDFQRLQIIPGAKHGNIQVGCVDCSLLGGQVAASYGNVVCVFEPVRLLSPKGKTSAKLSYQWQKSGQFVLQSVAHNLAWDPTGRRLLTGSSSLQLWSGSGSDPEDEQADTPIRAPRRHGDVSGNASKVLEGLCCESC
;
A
#
# COMPACT_ATOMS: atom_id res chain seq x y z
N MET A 1 -31.71 -22.88 18.98
CA MET A 1 -30.29 -22.93 18.58
C MET A 1 -29.72 -21.55 18.84
N ASN A 2 -28.81 -21.40 19.81
CA ASN A 2 -28.20 -20.09 20.11
C ASN A 2 -27.17 -19.82 19.01
N LEU A 3 -27.43 -18.79 18.20
CA LEU A 3 -26.48 -18.31 17.20
C LEU A 3 -25.27 -17.74 17.94
N HIS A 4 -24.19 -18.51 18.00
CA HIS A 4 -22.90 -17.93 18.30
C HIS A 4 -22.55 -17.04 17.11
N GLN A 5 -22.53 -15.73 17.32
CA GLN A 5 -22.00 -14.82 16.33
C GLN A 5 -20.52 -15.19 16.12
N VAL A 6 -20.20 -15.76 14.98
CA VAL A 6 -18.82 -15.91 14.52
C VAL A 6 -18.41 -14.53 14.03
N LEU A 7 -17.52 -13.86 14.76
CA LEU A 7 -16.80 -12.71 14.24
C LEU A 7 -15.84 -13.21 13.17
N THR A 8 -16.35 -13.38 11.95
CA THR A 8 -15.50 -13.58 10.77
C THR A 8 -14.63 -12.33 10.63
N GLY A 9 -13.32 -12.46 10.84
CA GLY A 9 -12.43 -11.29 10.91
C GLY A 9 -11.30 -11.38 11.92
N ALA A 10 -11.04 -12.54 12.54
CA ALA A 10 -9.85 -12.73 13.36
C ALA A 10 -8.58 -12.54 12.53
N VAL A 11 -7.53 -12.02 13.16
CA VAL A 11 -6.21 -11.91 12.55
C VAL A 11 -5.64 -13.30 12.29
N ASN A 12 -4.93 -13.45 11.16
CA ASN A 12 -4.17 -14.67 10.88
C ASN A 12 -3.15 -14.94 12.00
N PRO A 13 -2.85 -16.21 12.30
CA PRO A 13 -1.82 -16.55 13.29
C PRO A 13 -0.43 -16.09 12.81
N GLY A 14 0.40 -15.68 13.76
CA GLY A 14 1.80 -15.27 13.53
C GLY A 14 2.03 -13.77 13.71
N ASP A 15 3.30 -13.41 13.87
CA ASP A 15 3.70 -12.06 14.32
C ASP A 15 3.62 -10.99 13.23
N ASN A 16 3.65 -11.39 11.96
CA ASN A 16 3.71 -10.48 10.80
C ASN A 16 2.35 -10.26 10.13
N CYS A 17 1.24 -10.58 10.81
CA CYS A 17 -0.11 -10.55 10.23
C CYS A 17 -0.88 -9.25 10.49
N PHE A 18 -0.26 -8.25 11.10
CA PHE A 18 -0.82 -6.92 11.26
C PHE A 18 0.28 -5.86 11.31
N ALA A 19 -0.06 -4.64 10.96
CA ALA A 19 0.83 -3.49 11.09
C ALA A 19 0.02 -2.19 11.26
N VAL A 20 0.69 -1.18 11.81
CA VAL A 20 0.16 0.18 11.96
C VAL A 20 0.87 1.07 10.96
N GLY A 21 0.10 1.75 10.11
CA GLY A 21 0.60 2.78 9.21
C GLY A 21 0.06 4.15 9.60
N ASN A 22 0.47 5.17 8.86
CA ASN A 22 0.03 6.54 9.11
C ASN A 22 -0.20 7.27 7.78
N ILE A 23 -1.26 8.09 7.72
CA ILE A 23 -1.58 8.98 6.60
C ILE A 23 -1.90 10.37 7.14
N ASN A 24 -1.03 11.35 6.90
CA ASN A 24 -1.15 12.73 7.43
C ASN A 24 -1.42 12.79 8.95
N ASP A 25 -0.59 12.09 9.74
CA ASP A 25 -0.69 12.02 11.21
C ASP A 25 -1.95 11.34 11.76
N GLU A 26 -2.75 10.68 10.91
CA GLU A 26 -3.84 9.80 11.32
C GLU A 26 -3.40 8.33 11.19
N PRO A 27 -3.25 7.60 12.32
CA PRO A 27 -2.87 6.20 12.29
C PRO A 27 -4.00 5.32 11.74
N PHE A 28 -3.62 4.25 11.07
CA PHE A 28 -4.52 3.19 10.64
C PHE A 28 -3.89 1.83 10.93
N THR A 29 -4.72 0.81 11.09
CA THR A 29 -4.27 -0.57 11.31
C THR A 29 -4.67 -1.42 10.13
N ALA A 30 -3.72 -2.10 9.50
CA ALA A 30 -3.98 -3.14 8.51
C ALA A 30 -3.69 -4.51 9.12
N TYR A 31 -4.57 -5.49 8.88
CA TYR A 31 -4.34 -6.85 9.33
C TYR A 31 -4.87 -7.89 8.35
N ALA A 32 -4.23 -9.05 8.34
CA ALA A 32 -4.58 -10.19 7.53
C ALA A 32 -5.73 -10.98 8.17
N SER A 33 -6.78 -11.29 7.42
CA SER A 33 -7.86 -12.19 7.84
C SER A 33 -8.15 -13.20 6.75
N GLY A 34 -7.68 -14.44 6.92
CA GLY A 34 -7.64 -15.42 5.85
C GLY A 34 -6.84 -14.92 4.66
N CYS A 35 -7.51 -14.77 3.51
CA CYS A 35 -6.93 -14.21 2.29
C CYS A 35 -7.20 -12.71 2.10
N ASP A 36 -7.98 -12.09 2.99
CA ASP A 36 -8.32 -10.67 2.92
C ASP A 36 -7.35 -9.81 3.74
N ILE A 37 -7.22 -8.54 3.36
CA ILE A 37 -6.61 -7.50 4.18
C ILE A 37 -7.73 -6.59 4.68
N VAL A 38 -7.82 -6.41 6.00
CA VAL A 38 -8.78 -5.51 6.62
C VAL A 38 -8.04 -4.27 7.10
N ILE A 39 -8.57 -3.09 6.76
CA ILE A 39 -8.00 -1.81 7.14
C ILE A 39 -8.98 -1.09 8.07
N LEU A 40 -8.50 -0.73 9.24
CA LEU A 40 -9.22 -0.02 10.30
C LEU A 40 -8.65 1.39 10.46
N GLY A 41 -9.53 2.35 10.73
CA GLY A 41 -9.13 3.69 11.12
C GLY A 41 -8.62 3.75 12.56
N SER A 42 -8.18 4.93 12.98
CA SER A 42 -7.74 5.23 14.34
C SER A 42 -8.79 4.93 15.42
N ASP A 43 -10.08 4.98 15.05
CA ASP A 43 -11.24 4.64 15.87
C ASP A 43 -11.64 3.15 15.79
N PHE A 44 -10.78 2.31 15.20
CA PHE A 44 -11.03 0.90 14.89
C PHE A 44 -12.27 0.64 14.02
N GLN A 45 -12.85 1.68 13.40
CA GLN A 45 -13.89 1.48 12.39
C GLN A 45 -13.27 0.96 11.11
N ARG A 46 -13.95 0.00 10.48
CA ARG A 46 -13.48 -0.60 9.24
C ARG A 46 -13.56 0.40 8.08
N LEU A 47 -12.41 0.80 7.57
CA LEU A 47 -12.29 1.68 6.39
C LEU A 47 -12.44 0.89 5.09
N GLN A 48 -11.79 -0.27 4.98
CA GLN A 48 -11.77 -1.06 3.75
C GLN A 48 -11.51 -2.54 4.03
N ILE A 49 -12.02 -3.40 3.14
CA ILE A 49 -11.54 -4.78 2.96
C ILE A 49 -10.96 -4.87 1.55
N ILE A 50 -9.72 -5.34 1.44
CA ILE A 50 -9.10 -5.70 0.17
C ILE A 50 -9.32 -7.21 -0.02
N PRO A 51 -10.17 -7.64 -0.98
CA PRO A 51 -10.58 -9.03 -1.08
C PRO A 51 -9.51 -9.91 -1.70
N GLY A 52 -9.18 -11.01 -1.02
CA GLY A 52 -8.23 -12.05 -1.43
C GLY A 52 -8.61 -12.79 -2.72
N ALA A 53 -9.88 -12.72 -3.14
CA ALA A 53 -10.34 -13.26 -4.41
C ALA A 53 -9.58 -12.68 -5.62
N LYS A 54 -9.09 -11.44 -5.51
CA LYS A 54 -8.24 -10.81 -6.54
C LYS A 54 -6.78 -11.27 -6.50
N HIS A 55 -6.44 -12.11 -5.52
CA HIS A 55 -5.10 -12.60 -5.20
C HIS A 55 -5.07 -14.14 -5.12
N GLY A 56 -5.99 -14.81 -5.82
CA GLY A 56 -6.04 -16.27 -5.90
C GLY A 56 -6.58 -16.97 -4.65
N ASN A 57 -7.20 -16.23 -3.73
CA ASN A 57 -7.63 -16.73 -2.41
C ASN A 57 -6.48 -17.34 -1.60
N ILE A 58 -5.24 -16.90 -1.84
CA ILE A 58 -4.08 -17.32 -1.06
C ILE A 58 -4.15 -16.60 0.29
N GLN A 59 -3.90 -17.34 1.37
CA GLN A 59 -3.83 -16.75 2.70
C GLN A 59 -2.74 -15.68 2.76
N VAL A 60 -3.05 -14.53 3.37
CA VAL A 60 -2.07 -13.46 3.56
C VAL A 60 -1.08 -13.89 4.64
N GLY A 61 0.20 -13.96 4.29
CA GLY A 61 1.26 -14.45 5.20
C GLY A 61 1.95 -13.34 5.99
N CYS A 62 2.10 -12.17 5.39
CA CYS A 62 2.73 -10.99 6.00
C CYS A 62 1.97 -9.74 5.58
N VAL A 63 1.89 -8.76 6.47
CA VAL A 63 1.39 -7.40 6.24
C VAL A 63 2.33 -6.42 6.90
N ASP A 64 2.74 -5.38 6.19
CA ASP A 64 3.44 -4.25 6.79
C ASP A 64 2.99 -2.91 6.20
N CYS A 65 3.07 -1.85 7.00
CA CYS A 65 2.56 -0.53 6.66
C CYS A 65 3.64 0.54 6.76
N SER A 66 3.72 1.39 5.74
CA SER A 66 4.58 2.57 5.74
C SER A 66 4.04 3.65 6.68
N LEU A 67 4.95 4.26 7.44
CA LEU A 67 4.66 5.33 8.41
C LEU A 67 4.59 6.74 7.79
N LEU A 68 5.09 6.93 6.56
CA LEU A 68 5.08 8.25 5.91
C LEU A 68 4.04 8.33 4.79
N GLY A 69 3.97 7.33 3.93
CA GLY A 69 3.08 7.33 2.75
C GLY A 69 1.82 6.49 2.91
N GLY A 70 1.69 5.76 4.01
CA GLY A 70 0.54 4.90 4.30
C GLY A 70 0.38 3.72 3.34
N GLN A 71 1.42 3.35 2.59
CA GLN A 71 1.40 2.16 1.75
C GLN A 71 1.26 0.90 2.60
N VAL A 72 0.55 -0.10 2.09
CA VAL A 72 0.41 -1.42 2.69
C VAL A 72 1.09 -2.43 1.77
N ALA A 73 2.05 -3.18 2.30
CA ALA A 73 2.62 -4.34 1.63
C ALA A 73 1.99 -5.61 2.22
N ALA A 74 1.62 -6.56 1.36
CA ALA A 74 1.08 -7.84 1.80
C ALA A 74 1.59 -9.00 0.95
N SER A 75 1.88 -10.13 1.58
CA SER A 75 2.32 -11.34 0.89
C SER A 75 1.21 -12.36 0.71
N TYR A 76 1.14 -12.91 -0.50
CA TYR A 76 0.28 -14.00 -0.93
C TYR A 76 1.18 -15.13 -1.43
N GLY A 77 1.67 -15.97 -0.50
CA GLY A 77 2.73 -16.94 -0.82
C GLY A 77 4.04 -16.24 -1.16
N ASN A 78 4.54 -16.41 -2.39
CA ASN A 78 5.75 -15.74 -2.89
C ASN A 78 5.45 -14.44 -3.67
N VAL A 79 4.19 -14.05 -3.80
CA VAL A 79 3.81 -12.78 -4.45
C VAL A 79 3.63 -11.71 -3.39
N VAL A 80 4.28 -10.57 -3.54
CA VAL A 80 4.09 -9.40 -2.66
C VAL A 80 3.32 -8.34 -3.44
N CYS A 81 2.20 -7.89 -2.89
CA CYS A 81 1.40 -6.79 -3.43
C CYS A 81 1.63 -5.53 -2.60
N VAL A 82 1.72 -4.37 -3.28
CA VAL A 82 1.77 -3.05 -2.64
C VAL A 82 0.48 -2.31 -2.95
N PHE A 83 -0.12 -1.71 -1.93
CA PHE A 83 -1.34 -0.92 -2.02
C PHE A 83 -1.08 0.48 -1.50
N GLU A 84 -1.48 1.49 -2.28
CA GLU A 84 -1.32 2.90 -1.95
C GLU A 84 -2.66 3.55 -1.58
N PRO A 85 -2.66 4.47 -0.60
CA PRO A 85 -3.86 5.18 -0.21
C PRO A 85 -4.24 6.24 -1.26
N VAL A 86 -5.42 6.07 -1.85
CA VAL A 86 -6.02 7.01 -2.80
C VAL A 86 -7.09 7.83 -2.09
N ARG A 87 -6.99 9.16 -2.20
CA ARG A 87 -7.99 10.08 -1.64
C ARG A 87 -9.33 9.91 -2.37
N LEU A 88 -10.39 9.68 -1.61
CA LEU A 88 -11.76 9.77 -2.11
C LEU A 88 -12.31 11.16 -1.83
N LEU A 89 -12.78 11.81 -2.90
CA LEU A 89 -13.59 13.02 -2.77
C LEU A 89 -15.00 12.61 -2.32
N SER A 90 -15.41 13.07 -1.14
CA SER A 90 -16.78 12.84 -0.68
C SER A 90 -17.78 13.56 -1.58
N PRO A 91 -18.94 12.95 -1.92
CA PRO A 91 -20.01 13.66 -2.59
C PRO A 91 -20.49 14.83 -1.73
N LYS A 92 -20.62 16.02 -2.34
CA LYS A 92 -21.13 17.24 -1.70
C LYS A 92 -22.47 16.94 -1.01
N GLY A 93 -22.53 17.01 0.32
CA GLY A 93 -23.81 16.91 1.04
C GLY A 93 -23.81 16.43 2.49
N LYS A 94 -22.68 16.03 3.08
CA LYS A 94 -22.61 15.69 4.53
C LYS A 94 -21.66 16.64 5.26
N THR A 95 -22.11 17.17 6.38
CA THR A 95 -21.58 18.29 7.17
C THR A 95 -20.26 18.03 7.90
N SER A 96 -19.44 17.11 7.41
CA SER A 96 -18.02 17.00 7.74
C SER A 96 -17.37 16.29 6.57
N ALA A 97 -16.57 17.00 5.79
CA ALA A 97 -15.78 16.42 4.72
C ALA A 97 -14.61 15.62 5.33
N LYS A 98 -14.91 14.50 6.01
CA LYS A 98 -13.88 13.55 6.44
C LYS A 98 -13.24 13.01 5.17
N LEU A 99 -11.98 13.39 4.92
CA LEU A 99 -11.17 12.80 3.86
C LEU A 99 -11.15 11.29 4.12
N SER A 100 -11.64 10.51 3.15
CA SER A 100 -11.60 9.06 3.24
C SER A 100 -10.57 8.54 2.25
N TYR A 101 -9.77 7.58 2.68
CA TYR A 101 -8.78 6.91 1.85
C TYR A 101 -9.27 5.52 1.48
N GLN A 102 -8.91 5.08 0.28
CA GLN A 102 -8.99 3.69 -0.11
C GLN A 102 -7.63 3.24 -0.65
N TRP A 103 -7.15 2.13 -0.13
CA TRP A 103 -5.96 1.45 -0.58
C TRP A 103 -6.24 0.73 -1.89
N GLN A 104 -5.48 1.11 -2.91
CA GLN A 104 -5.55 0.52 -4.24
C GLN A 104 -4.20 -0.09 -4.60
N LYS A 105 -4.22 -1.25 -5.25
CA LYS A 105 -3.00 -1.96 -5.64
C LYS A 105 -2.21 -1.10 -6.63
N SER A 106 -1.03 -0.65 -6.23
CA SER A 106 -0.12 0.12 -7.10
C SER A 106 0.88 -0.78 -7.82
N GLY A 107 1.22 -1.93 -7.24
CA GLY A 107 2.02 -2.93 -7.93
C GLY A 107 2.14 -4.26 -7.20
N GLN A 108 2.96 -5.13 -7.78
CA GLN A 108 3.33 -6.41 -7.20
C GLN A 108 4.68 -6.87 -7.74
N PHE A 109 5.33 -7.75 -7.01
CA PHE A 109 6.52 -8.46 -7.45
C PHE A 109 6.54 -9.88 -6.89
N VAL A 110 7.40 -10.73 -7.44
CA VAL A 110 7.48 -12.16 -7.10
C VAL A 110 8.84 -12.45 -6.48
N LEU A 111 8.83 -13.09 -5.32
CA LEU A 111 10.00 -13.60 -4.62
C LEU A 111 10.36 -15.01 -5.10
N GLN A 112 11.61 -15.42 -4.88
CA GLN A 112 12.07 -16.78 -5.20
C GLN A 112 11.36 -17.85 -4.35
N SER A 113 10.92 -17.52 -3.14
CA SER A 113 10.19 -18.39 -2.24
C SER A 113 9.12 -17.62 -1.47
N VAL A 114 8.34 -18.32 -0.64
CA VAL A 114 7.32 -17.69 0.22
C VAL A 114 7.93 -16.59 1.08
N ALA A 115 7.22 -15.46 1.21
CA ALA A 115 7.62 -14.39 2.09
C ALA A 115 7.37 -14.79 3.55
N HIS A 116 8.36 -14.57 4.40
CA HIS A 116 8.30 -14.76 5.85
C HIS A 116 8.24 -13.43 6.59
N ASN A 117 8.72 -12.35 5.98
CA ASN A 117 8.68 -11.01 6.57
C ASN A 117 8.61 -9.93 5.48
N LEU A 118 7.96 -8.81 5.79
CA LEU A 118 7.92 -7.57 5.02
C LEU A 118 8.19 -6.43 6.00
N ALA A 119 9.09 -5.51 5.65
CA ALA A 119 9.38 -4.34 6.47
C ALA A 119 9.66 -3.13 5.59
N TRP A 120 8.77 -2.13 5.64
CA TRP A 120 9.03 -0.82 5.08
C TRP A 120 10.18 -0.15 5.84
N ASP A 121 11.05 0.53 5.12
CA ASP A 121 12.02 1.40 5.76
C ASP A 121 11.32 2.61 6.41
N PRO A 122 11.95 3.30 7.38
CA PRO A 122 11.32 4.46 8.04
C PRO A 122 10.91 5.58 7.09
N THR A 123 11.50 5.64 5.88
CA THR A 123 11.16 6.62 4.85
C THR A 123 9.95 6.20 4.00
N GLY A 124 9.51 4.95 4.09
CA GLY A 124 8.40 4.41 3.30
C GLY A 124 8.72 4.29 1.79
N ARG A 125 10.00 4.39 1.41
CA ARG A 125 10.44 4.37 0.01
C ARG A 125 10.98 3.01 -0.41
N ARG A 126 11.42 2.22 0.57
CA ARG A 126 12.00 0.90 0.33
C ARG A 126 11.30 -0.15 1.18
N LEU A 127 11.16 -1.33 0.61
CA LEU A 127 10.57 -2.49 1.25
C LEU A 127 11.62 -3.59 1.35
N LEU A 128 11.92 -4.04 2.57
CA LEU A 128 12.73 -5.22 2.82
C LEU A 128 11.82 -6.45 2.84
N THR A 129 12.15 -7.47 2.06
CA THR A 129 11.46 -8.77 2.09
C THR A 129 12.38 -9.85 2.62
N GLY A 130 11.91 -10.62 3.60
CA GLY A 130 12.57 -11.84 4.06
C GLY A 130 11.90 -13.07 3.47
N SER A 131 12.65 -13.83 2.68
CA SER A 131 12.25 -15.12 2.12
C SER A 131 13.41 -16.12 2.29
N SER A 132 13.73 -16.91 1.26
CA SER A 132 15.00 -17.68 1.20
C SER A 132 16.23 -16.78 1.12
N SER A 133 16.04 -15.53 0.72
CA SER A 133 17.03 -14.45 0.78
C SER A 133 16.40 -13.17 1.31
N LEU A 134 17.24 -12.24 1.77
CA LEU A 134 16.84 -10.87 2.07
C LEU A 134 16.98 -10.02 0.81
N GLN A 135 15.93 -9.30 0.44
CA GLN A 135 15.93 -8.43 -0.74
C GLN A 135 15.35 -7.06 -0.38
N LEU A 136 16.01 -5.99 -0.84
CA LEU A 136 15.54 -4.62 -0.68
C LEU A 136 14.97 -4.12 -2.01
N TRP A 137 13.74 -3.60 -1.97
CA TRP A 137 13.00 -3.13 -3.14
C TRP A 137 12.83 -1.62 -3.04
N SER A 138 13.12 -0.88 -4.11
CA SER A 138 12.92 0.57 -4.20
C SER A 138 12.02 0.92 -5.39
N GLY A 139 11.15 1.90 -5.21
CA GLY A 139 10.38 2.47 -6.32
C GLY A 139 11.24 3.41 -7.17
N SER A 140 11.07 3.40 -8.49
CA SER A 140 11.69 4.35 -9.42
C SER A 140 11.01 5.73 -9.36
N GLY A 141 10.99 6.33 -8.17
CA GLY A 141 10.57 7.71 -7.99
C GLY A 141 11.76 8.63 -8.26
N SER A 142 11.72 9.39 -9.36
CA SER A 142 12.55 10.59 -9.50
C SER A 142 12.27 11.49 -8.29
N ASP A 143 13.28 11.79 -7.49
CA ASP A 143 13.17 12.80 -6.44
C ASP A 143 12.63 14.10 -7.05
N PRO A 144 11.59 14.73 -6.47
CA PRO A 144 11.16 16.06 -6.90
C PRO A 144 12.18 17.17 -6.56
N GLU A 145 13.39 16.84 -6.10
CA GLU A 145 14.33 17.79 -5.49
C GLU A 145 15.45 18.30 -6.43
N ASP A 146 15.43 17.98 -7.74
CA ASP A 146 16.48 18.41 -8.69
C ASP A 146 15.99 19.29 -9.86
N GLU A 147 14.85 20.00 -9.75
CA GLU A 147 14.49 21.08 -10.70
C GLU A 147 14.40 22.46 -10.02
N GLN A 148 15.50 22.87 -9.41
CA GLN A 148 15.69 24.26 -9.01
C GLN A 148 17.04 24.80 -9.51
N ALA A 149 17.17 24.92 -10.83
CA ALA A 149 18.17 25.77 -11.45
C ALA A 149 17.67 26.34 -12.79
N ASP A 150 17.50 27.66 -12.77
CA ASP A 150 17.58 28.61 -13.88
C ASP A 150 16.47 28.64 -14.95
N THR A 151 15.51 29.54 -14.75
CA THR A 151 14.66 30.08 -15.83
C THR A 151 15.23 31.42 -16.32
N PRO A 152 15.54 31.58 -17.61
CA PRO A 152 15.46 32.87 -18.26
C PRO A 152 14.17 32.99 -19.09
N ILE A 153 13.58 34.18 -18.97
CA ILE A 153 12.29 34.63 -19.50
C ILE A 153 12.26 34.64 -21.05
N ARG A 154 11.22 34.06 -21.68
CA ARG A 154 10.57 34.64 -22.88
C ARG A 154 9.22 33.99 -23.29
N ALA A 155 8.17 34.82 -23.17
CA ALA A 155 6.93 35.04 -23.97
C ALA A 155 6.18 33.90 -24.75
N PRO A 156 4.84 34.03 -24.93
CA PRO A 156 3.88 32.91 -24.94
C PRO A 156 3.35 32.51 -26.32
N ARG A 157 2.97 31.23 -26.54
CA ARG A 157 1.93 30.83 -27.53
C ARG A 157 1.21 29.49 -27.22
N ARG A 158 -0.11 29.64 -27.04
CA ARG A 158 -1.29 28.90 -27.59
C ARG A 158 -1.66 27.48 -27.12
N HIS A 159 -2.97 27.38 -26.86
CA HIS A 159 -3.88 26.25 -26.62
C HIS A 159 -3.55 24.90 -27.27
N GLY A 160 -3.90 23.84 -26.54
CA GLY A 160 -4.21 22.53 -27.13
C GLY A 160 -4.26 21.38 -26.12
N ASP A 161 -5.47 21.09 -25.65
CA ASP A 161 -6.03 19.76 -25.36
C ASP A 161 -5.67 18.89 -24.15
N VAL A 162 -6.73 18.19 -23.73
CA VAL A 162 -6.91 17.26 -22.61
C VAL A 162 -6.65 15.82 -23.07
N SER A 163 -6.29 14.94 -22.11
CA SER A 163 -6.30 13.45 -22.12
C SER A 163 -4.91 12.95 -21.73
N GLY A 164 -4.66 12.19 -20.65
CA GLY A 164 -5.31 10.95 -20.23
C GLY A 164 -4.25 9.84 -20.19
N ASN A 165 -4.33 8.94 -19.20
CA ASN A 165 -3.59 7.68 -19.03
C ASN A 165 -2.10 7.74 -18.60
N ALA A 166 -1.76 7.08 -17.48
CA ALA A 166 -1.50 5.63 -17.38
C ALA A 166 -0.60 5.32 -16.18
N SER A 167 -0.93 4.25 -15.46
CA SER A 167 -0.09 3.59 -14.47
C SER A 167 1.37 3.43 -14.94
N LYS A 168 2.33 3.90 -14.15
CA LYS A 168 3.75 3.46 -14.18
C LYS A 168 3.94 2.56 -12.96
N VAL A 169 3.79 1.24 -13.10
CA VAL A 169 4.82 0.26 -13.50
C VAL A 169 6.04 0.32 -12.56
N LEU A 170 5.97 -0.51 -11.52
CA LEU A 170 7.11 -1.05 -10.77
C LEU A 170 7.85 -2.05 -11.70
N GLU A 171 8.61 -1.53 -12.65
CA GLU A 171 9.71 -2.27 -13.26
C GLU A 171 11.01 -1.57 -12.89
N GLY A 172 11.89 -2.31 -12.22
CA GLY A 172 13.16 -1.80 -11.73
C GLY A 172 13.80 -2.79 -10.77
N LEU A 173 14.37 -3.85 -11.32
CA LEU A 173 15.32 -4.72 -10.61
C LEU A 173 16.49 -3.86 -10.12
N CYS A 174 16.60 -3.68 -8.80
CA CYS A 174 17.91 -3.48 -8.16
C CYS A 174 18.00 -4.46 -6.99
N CYS A 175 18.42 -5.68 -7.30
CA CYS A 175 18.95 -6.61 -6.32
C CYS A 175 20.38 -6.13 -5.98
N GLU A 176 20.53 -5.25 -5.00
CA GLU A 176 21.86 -5.01 -4.41
C GLU A 176 22.19 -6.22 -3.55
N SER A 177 22.93 -7.16 -4.15
CA SER A 177 23.48 -8.32 -3.46
C SER A 177 24.70 -7.86 -2.65
N CYS A 178 24.65 -8.03 -1.33
CA CYS A 178 25.84 -8.08 -0.46
C CYS A 178 26.23 -9.53 -0.24
#